data_AF-A0A3C2DI15-F1
#
_entry.id   AF-A0A3C2DI15-F1
#
_cell.length_a   1.000
_cell.length_b   1.000
_cell.length_c   1.000
_cell.angle_alpha   90.00
_cell.angle_beta   90.00
_cell.angle_gamma   90.00
#
_symmetry.space_group_name_H-M   'P 1'
#
loop_
_entity.id
_entity.type
_entity.pdbx_description
1 polymer ?
#
loop_
_entity_poly.entity_id
_entity_poly.type
_entity_poly.pdbx_seq_one_letter_code
_entity_poly.pdbx_strand_id
1 'polypeptide(L)' 'VMMDAFFSGNVAEATAANQRLLGSWDFESGDLKPNPIPTKAMMKVLGLPGGDCRPPMGPEPEGLQDMARRVLVGLGRG' A
#
# COMPACT_ATOMS: atom_id res chain seq x y z
N VAL A 1 -9.01 10.96 8.87
CA VAL A 1 -7.86 11.88 9.08
C VAL A 1 -7.62 12.76 7.86
N MET A 2 -7.04 12.27 6.75
CA MET A 2 -6.70 13.15 5.61
C MET A 2 -7.92 13.88 5.02
N MET A 3 -8.99 13.14 4.70
CA MET A 3 -10.21 13.72 4.13
C MET A 3 -10.87 14.68 5.12
N ASP A 4 -11.02 14.28 6.39
CA ASP A 4 -11.62 15.13 7.44
C ASP A 4 -10.85 16.46 7.58
N ALA A 5 -9.52 16.40 7.64
CA ALA A 5 -8.67 17.59 7.73
C ALA A 5 -8.79 18.48 6.50
N PHE A 6 -8.85 17.90 5.30
CA PHE A 6 -9.03 18.68 4.08
C PHE A 6 -10.39 19.39 4.06
N PHE A 7 -11.47 18.67 4.35
CA PHE A 7 -12.82 19.22 4.34
C PHE A 7 -13.08 20.22 5.49
N SER A 8 -12.33 20.15 6.59
CA SER A 8 -12.37 21.15 7.66
C SER A 8 -11.50 22.39 7.36
N GLY A 9 -10.81 22.43 6.21
CA GLY A 9 -9.89 23.51 5.84
C GLY A 9 -8.48 23.40 6.46
N ASN A 10 -8.18 22.34 7.22
CA ASN A 10 -6.84 22.08 7.74
C ASN A 10 -5.95 21.39 6.68
N VAL A 11 -5.56 22.17 5.66
CA VAL A 11 -4.75 21.67 4.53
C VAL A 11 -3.36 21.19 4.98
N ALA A 12 -2.80 21.77 6.04
CA ALA A 12 -1.49 21.37 6.57
C ALA A 12 -1.53 19.93 7.11
N GLU A 13 -2.55 19.58 7.89
CA GLU A 13 -2.73 18.21 8.39
C GLU A 13 -3.07 17.23 7.27
N ALA A 14 -3.92 17.62 6.33
CA ALA A 14 -4.22 16.81 5.15
C ALA A 14 -2.95 16.50 4.36
N THR A 15 -2.08 17.49 4.17
CA THR A 15 -0.77 17.32 3.50
C THR A 15 0.12 16.37 4.27
N ALA A 16 0.26 16.55 5.59
CA ALA A 16 1.06 15.65 6.43
C ALA A 16 0.53 14.20 6.41
N ALA A 17 -0.79 14.01 6.36
CA ALA A 17 -1.40 12.69 6.19
C ALA A 17 -1.10 12.09 4.82
N ASN A 18 -1.25 12.87 3.74
CA ASN A 18 -0.93 12.42 2.37
C ASN A 18 0.55 12.04 2.22
N GLN A 19 1.47 12.83 2.78
CA GLN A 19 2.91 12.57 2.72
C GLN A 19 3.30 11.24 3.35
N ARG A 20 2.64 10.83 4.44
CA ARG A 20 2.84 9.52 5.05
C ARG A 20 2.40 8.36 4.15
N LEU A 21 1.49 8.58 3.21
CA LEU A 21 0.99 7.56 2.29
C LEU A 21 1.89 7.36 1.05
N LEU A 22 2.87 8.24 0.79
CA LEU A 22 3.72 8.12 -0.39
C LEU A 22 4.41 6.76 -0.53
N GLY A 23 4.86 6.17 0.59
CA GLY A 23 5.45 4.83 0.57
C GLY A 23 4.46 3.73 0.17
N SER A 24 3.16 3.90 0.47
CA SER A 24 2.12 2.97 0.00
C SER A 24 1.80 3.15 -1.48
N TRP A 25 1.87 4.38 -1.99
CA TRP A 25 1.67 4.70 -3.41
C TRP A 25 2.79 4.15 -4.29
N ASP A 26 4.05 4.33 -3.86
CA ASP A 26 5.22 3.76 -4.56
C ASP A 26 5.23 2.22 -4.56
N PHE A 27 4.63 1.61 -3.52
CA PHE A 27 4.51 0.17 -3.42
C PHE A 27 3.44 -0.42 -4.36
N GLU A 28 2.34 0.29 -4.60
CA GLU A 28 1.11 -0.23 -5.24
C GLU A 28 1.34 -0.76 -6.67
N SER A 29 2.27 -0.18 -7.42
CA SER A 29 2.50 -0.54 -8.82
C SER A 29 3.96 -0.31 -9.23
N GLY A 30 4.38 -1.01 -10.27
CA GLY A 30 5.67 -0.81 -10.93
C GLY A 30 5.90 -1.88 -11.99
N ASP A 31 6.91 -1.68 -12.85
CA ASP A 31 7.15 -2.53 -14.02
C ASP A 31 7.31 -4.02 -13.69
N LEU A 32 8.00 -4.32 -12.59
CA LEU A 32 8.27 -5.71 -12.15
C LEU A 32 7.14 -6.29 -11.27
N LYS A 33 6.27 -5.42 -10.73
CA LYS A 33 5.21 -5.80 -9.79
C LYS A 33 3.92 -5.02 -10.10
N PRO A 34 3.29 -5.23 -11.28
CA PRO A 34 2.14 -4.45 -11.70
C PRO A 34 0.95 -4.68 -10.77
N ASN A 35 0.15 -3.62 -10.57
CA ASN A 35 -1.11 -3.68 -9.86
C ASN A 35 -2.05 -4.73 -10.50
N PRO A 36 -2.67 -5.68 -9.76
CA PRO A 36 -2.80 -5.72 -8.30
C PRO A 36 -1.92 -6.70 -7.53
N ILE A 37 -0.75 -7.08 -8.07
CA ILE A 37 0.15 -7.99 -7.36
C ILE A 37 0.59 -7.41 -5.98
N PRO A 38 1.06 -6.16 -5.86
CA PRO A 38 1.44 -5.60 -4.56
C PRO A 38 0.27 -5.48 -3.58
N THR A 39 -0.88 -5.02 -4.06
CA THR A 39 -2.10 -4.89 -3.24
C THR A 39 -2.50 -6.24 -2.65
N LYS A 40 -2.48 -7.32 -3.45
CA LYS A 40 -2.77 -8.67 -2.94
C LYS A 40 -1.73 -9.19 -1.95
N ALA A 41 -0.44 -8.88 -2.16
CA ALA A 41 0.61 -9.21 -1.19
C ALA A 41 0.37 -8.51 0.16
N MET A 42 -0.01 -7.22 0.14
CA MET A 42 -0.40 -6.48 1.34
C MET A 42 -1.63 -7.08 2.02
N MET A 43 -2.65 -7.50 1.25
CA MET A 43 -3.83 -8.16 1.81
C MET A 43 -3.47 -9.45 2.56
N LYS A 44 -2.55 -10.27 2.04
CA LYS A 44 -2.05 -11.46 2.75
C LYS A 44 -1.39 -11.10 4.08
N VAL A 45 -0.52 -10.08 4.09
CA VAL A 45 0.14 -9.58 5.32
C VAL A 45 -0.87 -9.08 6.35
N LEU A 46 -1.94 -8.43 5.90
CA LEU A 46 -3.04 -7.96 6.75
C LEU A 46 -4.03 -9.05 7.17
N GLY A 47 -3.88 -10.29 6.70
CA GLY A 47 -4.81 -11.39 6.97
C GLY A 47 -6.17 -11.26 6.26
N LEU A 48 -6.23 -10.51 5.15
CA LEU A 48 -7.43 -10.27 4.36
C LEU A 48 -7.57 -11.27 3.20
N PRO A 49 -8.80 -11.62 2.78
CA PRO A 49 -9.02 -12.52 1.65
C PRO A 49 -8.60 -11.85 0.33
N GLY A 50 -8.09 -12.62 -0.64
CA GLY A 50 -7.73 -12.07 -1.96
C GLY A 50 -6.96 -13.02 -2.88
N GLY A 51 -6.27 -14.01 -2.29
CA GLY A 51 -5.54 -15.06 -3.01
C GLY A 51 -4.45 -14.50 -3.92
N ASP A 52 -4.00 -15.31 -4.88
CA ASP A 52 -3.07 -14.89 -5.92
C ASP A 52 -3.78 -14.19 -7.08
N CYS A 53 -3.00 -13.46 -7.89
CA CYS A 53 -3.48 -12.99 -9.18
C CYS A 53 -3.69 -14.15 -10.15
N ARG A 54 -4.54 -13.94 -11.17
CA ARG A 54 -4.73 -14.87 -12.29
C ARG A 54 -3.93 -14.38 -13.50
N PRO A 55 -3.57 -15.27 -14.45
CA PRO A 55 -3.04 -14.86 -15.74
C PRO A 55 -3.93 -13.79 -16.41
N PRO A 56 -3.36 -12.80 -17.12
CA PRO A 56 -1.95 -12.69 -17.52
C PRO A 56 -1.03 -12.10 -16.44
N MET A 57 -1.54 -11.76 -15.26
CA MET A 57 -0.69 -11.27 -14.18
C MET A 57 0.24 -12.39 -13.70
N GLY A 58 1.48 -12.03 -13.40
CA GLY A 58 2.48 -12.95 -12.88
C GLY A 58 2.21 -13.41 -11.45
N PRO A 59 2.96 -14.43 -10.97
CA PRO A 59 2.96 -14.78 -9.56
C PRO A 59 3.47 -13.61 -8.72
N GLU A 60 3.22 -13.67 -7.42
CA GLU A 60 3.83 -12.74 -6.47
C GLU A 60 5.37 -12.89 -6.49
N PRO A 61 6.14 -11.81 -6.73
CA PRO A 61 7.59 -11.83 -6.61
C PRO A 61 8.07 -12.18 -5.19
N GLU A 62 9.22 -12.85 -5.11
CA GLU A 62 9.87 -13.15 -3.84
C GLU A 62 10.15 -11.87 -3.03
N GLY A 63 9.96 -11.94 -1.71
CA GLY A 63 10.20 -10.82 -0.79
C GLY A 63 9.14 -9.71 -0.82
N LEU A 64 8.11 -9.79 -1.67
CA LEU A 64 7.11 -8.72 -1.79
C LEU A 64 6.30 -8.52 -0.50
N GLN A 65 6.01 -9.59 0.24
CA GLN A 65 5.36 -9.48 1.56
C GLN A 65 6.24 -8.79 2.61
N ASP A 66 7.57 -8.96 2.56
CA ASP A 66 8.47 -8.24 3.46
C ASP A 66 8.51 -6.75 3.13
N MET A 67 8.46 -6.40 1.84
CA MET A 67 8.29 -5.02 1.41
C MET A 67 6.95 -4.45 1.91
N ALA A 68 5.86 -5.22 1.83
CA ALA A 68 4.56 -4.82 2.36
C ALA A 68 4.60 -4.57 3.88
N ARG A 69 5.26 -5.44 4.66
CA ARG A 69 5.46 -5.22 6.11
C ARG A 69 6.22 -3.92 6.39
N ARG A 70 7.24 -3.58 5.59
CA ARG A 70 7.99 -2.31 5.73
C ARG A 70 7.11 -1.09 5.47
N VAL A 71 6.17 -1.16 4.51
CA VAL A 71 5.18 -0.09 4.30
C VAL A 71 4.32 0.11 5.55
N LEU A 72 3.87 -0.98 6.19
CA LEU A 72 3.10 -0.89 7.44
C LEU A 72 3.91 -0.31 8.59
N VAL A 73 5.19 -0.70 8.75
CA VAL A 73 6.12 -0.09 9.72
C VAL A 73 6.23 1.41 9.48
N GLY A 74 6.39 1.85 8.23
CA GLY A 74 6.44 3.28 7.86
C GLY A 74 5.16 4.05 8.19
N LEU A 75 4.02 3.36 8.27
CA LEU A 75 2.73 3.91 8.71
C LEU A 75 2.51 3.79 10.23
N GLY A 76 3.49 3.25 10.99
CA GLY A 76 3.37 3.02 12.42
C GLY A 76 2.48 1.83 12.79
N ARG A 77 2.35 0.83 11.90
CA ARG A 77 1.48 -0.34 12.03
C ARG A 77 2.23 -1.68 11.94
N GLY A 78 3.54 -1.66 12.18
CA GLY A 78 4.42 -2.84 12.13
C GLY A 78 4.65 -3.48 13.48
#